data_AF-A0A4V1UUJ2-F1
#
_entry.id   AF-A0A4V1UUJ2-F1
#
_cell.length_a   1.000
_cell.length_b   1.000
_cell.length_c   1.000
_cell.angle_alpha   90.00
_cell.angle_beta   90.00
_cell.angle_gamma   90.00
#
_symmetry.space_group_name_H-M   'P 1'
#
loop_
_entity.id
_entity.type
_entity.pdbx_description
1 polymer ?
#
loop_
_entity_poly.entity_id
_entity_poly.type
_entity_poly.pdbx_seq_one_letter_code
_entity_poly.pdbx_strand_id
1 'polypeptide(L)'
;HALAIDERRKLFLPTLWQKSTTVANNPYHPQQLEQRWFAGVHSNVGGGYADTGLSDVALNWLIEKSKSTGLCFEDECLSAIKPDHLAELRNSYTPLYWFWPRVWRKMLEEEYPNQTIDESAYQRMAERGNYKPKNLKGVRREG
;
A
#
# COMPACT_ATOMS: atom_id res chain seq x y z
N HIS A 1 -5.61 5.25 2.44
CA HIS A 1 -5.86 3.84 2.05
C HIS A 1 -4.55 3.21 1.58
N ALA A 2 -4.02 2.23 2.33
CA ALA A 2 -2.80 1.50 1.94
C ALA A 2 -3.18 0.30 1.06
N LEU A 3 -2.50 0.16 -0.09
CA LEU A 3 -2.82 -0.80 -1.14
C LEU A 3 -1.62 -1.72 -1.42
N ALA A 4 -1.88 -3.00 -1.69
CA ALA A 4 -0.85 -4.01 -1.91
C ALA A 4 -0.54 -4.20 -3.42
N ILE A 5 0.71 -3.96 -3.83
CA ILE A 5 1.17 -4.11 -5.23
C ILE A 5 1.17 -5.59 -5.67
N ASP A 6 1.60 -6.49 -4.79
CA ASP A 6 1.94 -7.87 -5.13
C ASP A 6 0.82 -8.88 -4.83
N GLU A 7 -0.32 -8.44 -4.28
CA GLU A 7 -1.46 -9.32 -4.03
C GLU A 7 -2.16 -9.67 -5.35
N ARG A 8 -2.16 -10.96 -5.71
CA ARG A 8 -2.65 -11.44 -7.01
C ARG A 8 -3.93 -12.25 -6.93
N ARG A 9 -4.45 -12.54 -5.73
CA ARG A 9 -5.70 -13.28 -5.56
C ARG A 9 -6.87 -12.42 -6.02
N LYS A 10 -7.64 -12.92 -6.99
CA LYS A 10 -8.81 -12.22 -7.57
C LYS A 10 -9.85 -11.81 -6.52
N LEU A 11 -10.03 -12.62 -5.48
CA LEU A 11 -10.98 -12.34 -4.40
C LEU A 11 -10.53 -11.19 -3.47
N PHE A 12 -9.29 -10.74 -3.58
CA PHE A 12 -8.71 -9.68 -2.76
C PHE A 12 -8.45 -8.40 -3.58
N LEU A 13 -9.13 -8.22 -4.71
CA LEU A 13 -9.04 -6.98 -5.47
C LEU A 13 -9.39 -5.78 -4.58
N PRO A 14 -8.64 -4.68 -4.66
CA PRO A 14 -8.85 -3.58 -3.74
C PRO A 14 -10.07 -2.77 -4.20
N THR A 15 -10.82 -2.23 -3.25
CA THR A 15 -11.82 -1.22 -3.54
C THR A 15 -11.15 0.14 -3.57
N LEU A 16 -10.87 0.68 -4.75
CA LEU A 16 -10.35 2.03 -4.88
C LEU A 16 -11.43 3.05 -4.51
N TRP A 17 -11.02 4.09 -3.80
CA TRP A 17 -11.92 5.09 -3.24
C TRP A 17 -11.96 6.34 -4.09
N GLN A 18 -13.09 7.03 -4.03
CA GLN A 18 -13.29 8.38 -4.54
C GLN A 18 -14.01 9.18 -3.46
N LYS A 19 -13.86 10.50 -3.48
CA LYS A 19 -14.66 11.37 -2.60
C LYS A 19 -16.13 11.25 -3.02
N SER A 20 -17.04 11.20 -2.06
CA SER A 20 -18.49 11.23 -2.37
C SER A 20 -18.85 12.55 -3.03
N THR A 21 -19.97 12.60 -3.76
CA THR A 21 -20.46 13.83 -4.40
C THR A 21 -20.66 14.96 -3.40
N THR A 22 -21.14 14.66 -2.18
CA THR A 22 -21.28 15.64 -1.09
C THR A 22 -19.96 16.30 -0.73
N VAL A 23 -18.87 15.53 -0.70
CA VAL A 23 -17.54 16.03 -0.35
C VAL A 23 -16.90 16.72 -1.56
N ALA A 24 -17.02 16.14 -2.75
CA ALA A 24 -16.45 16.67 -3.98
C ALA A 24 -17.06 18.03 -4.37
N ASN A 25 -18.34 18.25 -4.11
CA ASN A 25 -19.05 19.48 -4.44
C ASN A 25 -18.85 20.60 -3.39
N ASN A 26 -18.16 20.33 -2.28
CA ASN A 26 -17.86 21.32 -1.26
C ASN A 26 -16.34 21.56 -1.19
N PRO A 27 -15.81 22.65 -1.79
CA PRO A 27 -14.37 22.92 -1.81
C PRO A 27 -13.79 23.22 -0.42
N TYR A 28 -14.64 23.56 0.56
CA TYR A 28 -14.24 23.82 1.94
C TYR A 28 -14.35 22.58 2.84
N HIS A 29 -14.73 21.42 2.29
CA HIS A 29 -14.83 20.20 3.08
C HIS A 29 -13.42 19.74 3.50
N PRO A 30 -13.16 19.46 4.79
CA PRO A 30 -11.80 19.21 5.28
C PRO A 30 -11.22 17.85 4.88
N GLN A 31 -12.06 16.94 4.40
CA GLN A 31 -11.65 15.57 4.08
C GLN A 31 -10.60 15.51 2.96
N GLN A 32 -9.45 14.94 3.30
CA GLN A 32 -8.42 14.52 2.36
C GLN A 32 -8.59 13.04 2.02
N LEU A 33 -8.33 12.68 0.76
CA LEU A 33 -8.31 11.30 0.31
C LEU A 33 -6.93 11.02 -0.27
N GLU A 34 -6.22 10.05 0.30
CA GLU A 34 -4.95 9.57 -0.21
C GLU A 34 -4.95 8.06 -0.25
N GLN A 35 -4.51 7.51 -1.37
CA GLN A 35 -4.38 6.08 -1.61
C GLN A 35 -2.95 5.80 -2.04
N ARG A 36 -2.27 4.90 -1.36
CA ARG A 36 -0.86 4.66 -1.60
C ARG A 36 -0.56 3.17 -1.76
N TRP A 37 0.14 2.84 -2.84
CA TRP A 37 0.54 1.49 -3.19
C TRP A 37 1.90 1.15 -2.58
N PHE A 38 1.96 0.03 -1.85
CA PHE A 38 3.15 -0.48 -1.16
C PHE A 38 3.54 -1.86 -1.70
N ALA A 39 4.84 -2.14 -1.68
CA ALA A 39 5.35 -3.48 -1.97
C ALA A 39 4.84 -4.49 -0.93
N GLY A 40 4.35 -5.64 -1.37
CA GLY A 40 3.71 -6.62 -0.49
C GLY A 40 2.44 -7.25 -1.05
N VAL A 41 2.13 -8.45 -0.54
CA VAL A 41 0.76 -9.01 -0.58
C VAL A 41 -0.09 -8.42 0.54
N HIS A 42 -1.36 -8.84 0.66
CA HIS A 42 -2.33 -8.22 1.59
C HIS A 42 -1.80 -8.03 3.02
N SER A 43 -1.27 -9.08 3.66
CA SER A 43 -0.74 -9.00 5.03
C SER A 43 0.67 -8.40 5.13
N ASN A 44 1.41 -8.28 4.02
CA ASN A 44 2.63 -7.46 4.01
C ASN A 44 2.32 -5.96 4.03
N VAL A 45 1.09 -5.53 3.75
CA VAL A 45 0.67 -4.12 3.85
C VAL A 45 -0.21 -3.89 5.08
N GLY A 46 -1.17 -4.79 5.34
CA GLY A 46 -2.10 -4.69 6.47
C GLY A 46 -1.59 -5.25 7.79
N GLY A 47 -0.44 -5.92 7.80
CA GLY A 47 0.08 -6.65 8.97
C GLY A 47 -0.50 -8.06 9.11
N GLY A 48 0.06 -8.82 10.06
CA GLY A 48 -0.35 -10.20 10.38
C GLY A 48 0.69 -11.28 10.09
N TYR A 49 1.84 -10.92 9.52
CA TYR A 49 3.01 -11.80 9.48
C TYR A 49 3.98 -11.52 10.63
N ALA A 50 4.78 -12.51 11.00
CA ALA A 50 5.80 -12.38 12.03
C ALA A 50 6.95 -11.44 11.60
N ASP A 51 7.30 -11.45 10.31
CA ASP A 51 8.13 -10.40 9.71
C ASP A 51 7.23 -9.21 9.38
N THR A 52 7.39 -8.13 10.14
CA THR A 52 6.59 -6.91 10.03
C THR A 52 7.21 -5.87 9.10
N GLY A 53 8.42 -6.08 8.58
CA GLY A 53 9.19 -4.99 7.96
C GLY A 53 8.44 -4.27 6.81
N LEU A 54 7.79 -5.02 5.90
CA LEU A 54 6.98 -4.41 4.83
C LEU A 54 5.69 -3.75 5.35
N SER A 55 5.03 -4.33 6.37
CA SER A 55 3.81 -3.74 6.92
C SER A 55 4.11 -2.50 7.75
N ASP A 56 5.29 -2.46 8.36
CA ASP A 56 5.79 -1.33 9.13
C ASP A 56 6.08 -0.12 8.23
N VAL A 57 6.47 -0.33 6.96
CA VAL A 57 6.52 0.75 5.97
C VAL A 57 5.14 1.40 5.79
N ALA A 58 4.10 0.60 5.56
CA ALA A 58 2.75 1.11 5.35
C ALA A 58 2.17 1.73 6.63
N LEU A 59 2.43 1.12 7.78
CA LEU A 59 2.00 1.62 9.09
C LEU A 59 2.70 2.94 9.43
N ASN A 60 4.01 3.04 9.21
CA ASN A 60 4.76 4.28 9.44
C ASN A 60 4.20 5.43 8.60
N TRP A 61 3.89 5.19 7.32
CA TRP A 61 3.21 6.18 6.49
C TRP A 61 1.85 6.61 7.10
N LEU A 62 1.03 5.66 7.53
CA LEU A 62 -0.28 5.97 8.11
C LEU A 62 -0.17 6.76 9.42
N ILE A 63 0.84 6.45 10.25
CA ILE A 63 1.15 7.19 11.48
C ILE A 63 1.51 8.63 11.16
N GLU A 64 2.42 8.86 10.21
CA GLU A 64 2.82 10.21 9.81
C GLU A 64 1.63 11.02 9.26
N LYS A 65 0.76 10.38 8.47
CA LYS A 65 -0.50 11.01 8.02
C LYS A 65 -1.43 11.33 9.18
N SER A 66 -1.55 10.44 10.17
CA SER A 66 -2.41 10.65 11.33
C SER A 66 -1.88 11.72 12.29
N LYS A 67 -0.55 11.80 12.48
CA LYS A 67 0.08 12.90 13.22
C LYS A 67 -0.23 14.25 12.60
N SER A 68 -0.23 14.34 11.26
CA SER A 68 -0.60 15.59 10.56
C SER A 68 -2.05 16.03 10.79
N THR A 69 -2.92 15.14 11.28
CA THR A 69 -4.30 15.48 11.69
C THR A 69 -4.44 15.71 13.19
N GLY A 70 -3.34 15.71 13.95
CA GLY A 70 -3.33 15.91 15.40
C GLY A 70 -3.50 14.63 16.24
N LEU A 71 -3.42 13.44 15.63
CA LEU A 71 -3.45 12.19 16.40
C LEU A 71 -2.09 11.97 17.09
N CYS A 72 -2.11 11.79 18.40
CA CYS A 72 -0.93 11.49 19.21
C CYS A 72 -0.73 9.98 19.35
N PHE A 73 0.52 9.56 19.50
CA PHE A 73 0.92 8.17 19.72
C PHE A 73 1.87 8.10 20.91
N GLU A 74 1.86 6.98 21.62
CA GLU A 74 2.84 6.68 22.66
C GLU A 74 4.19 6.33 22.03
N ASP A 75 5.27 6.90 22.56
CA ASP A 75 6.63 6.73 22.00
C ASP A 75 7.08 5.27 22.04
N GLU A 76 6.66 4.53 23.06
CA GLU A 76 6.92 3.09 23.21
C GLU A 76 6.34 2.32 22.02
N CYS A 77 5.11 2.63 21.61
CA CYS A 77 4.48 2.00 20.45
C CYS A 77 5.22 2.33 19.16
N LEU A 78 5.71 3.56 18.99
CA LEU A 78 6.44 3.98 17.80
C LEU A 78 7.82 3.30 17.71
N SER A 79 8.49 3.08 18.84
CA SER A 79 9.81 2.44 18.89
C SER A 79 9.81 0.97 18.42
N ALA A 80 8.66 0.31 18.46
CA ALA A 80 8.49 -1.06 18.03
C ALA A 80 8.45 -1.22 16.50
N ILE A 81 8.14 -0.14 15.77
CA ILE A 81 7.93 -0.16 14.32
C ILE A 81 9.28 -0.14 13.62
N LYS A 82 9.50 -1.09 12.71
CA LYS A 82 10.79 -1.27 12.02
C LYS A 82 10.56 -1.38 10.51
N PRO A 83 10.31 -0.25 9.82
CA PRO A 83 10.10 -0.24 8.38
C PRO A 83 11.31 -0.79 7.65
N ASP A 84 11.11 -1.79 6.80
CA ASP A 84 12.17 -2.37 5.97
C ASP A 84 11.61 -2.73 4.59
N HIS A 85 11.98 -1.96 3.57
CA HIS A 85 11.58 -2.20 2.18
C HIS A 85 12.23 -3.46 1.59
N LEU A 86 13.24 -4.05 2.25
CA LEU A 86 13.91 -5.29 1.85
C LEU A 86 13.36 -6.52 2.57
N ALA A 87 12.44 -6.37 3.52
CA ALA A 87 11.83 -7.48 4.28
C ALA A 87 11.13 -8.53 3.39
N GLU A 88 10.76 -9.66 3.99
CA GLU A 88 10.25 -10.82 3.26
C GLU A 88 8.94 -10.50 2.54
N LEU A 89 8.94 -10.67 1.20
CA LEU A 89 7.71 -10.69 0.43
C LEU A 89 7.12 -12.10 0.52
N ARG A 90 6.03 -12.25 1.27
CA ARG A 90 5.40 -13.55 1.47
C ARG A 90 4.45 -13.90 0.35
N ASN A 91 4.28 -15.21 0.15
CA ASN A 91 3.30 -15.75 -0.77
C ASN A 91 1.98 -16.00 -0.01
N SER A 92 0.92 -15.26 -0.36
CA SER A 92 -0.40 -15.39 0.27
C SER A 92 -1.26 -16.53 -0.29
N TYR A 93 -0.73 -17.33 -1.23
CA TYR A 93 -1.45 -18.47 -1.80
C TYR A 93 -1.31 -19.72 -0.93
N THR A 94 -2.40 -20.05 -0.25
CA THR A 94 -2.66 -21.41 0.24
C THR A 94 -3.30 -22.25 -0.89
N PRO A 95 -3.27 -23.61 -0.81
CA PRO A 95 -3.77 -24.49 -1.87
C PRO A 95 -5.19 -24.17 -2.35
N LEU A 96 -6.05 -23.66 -1.46
CA LEU A 96 -7.42 -23.24 -1.77
C LEU A 96 -7.49 -22.12 -2.84
N TYR A 97 -6.53 -21.22 -2.89
CA TYR A 97 -6.50 -20.10 -3.85
C TYR A 97 -5.90 -20.46 -5.21
N TRP A 98 -5.35 -21.66 -5.38
CA TRP A 98 -4.77 -22.11 -6.65
C TRP A 98 -5.84 -22.21 -7.75
N PHE A 99 -7.08 -22.57 -7.39
CA PHE A 99 -8.18 -22.72 -8.34
C PHE A 99 -8.69 -21.41 -8.95
N TRP A 100 -8.18 -20.25 -8.49
CA TRP A 100 -8.58 -18.94 -9.00
C TRP A 100 -7.44 -18.26 -9.78
N PRO A 101 -7.72 -17.60 -10.92
CA PRO A 101 -6.69 -17.00 -11.76
C PRO A 101 -5.95 -15.87 -11.03
N ARG A 102 -4.65 -15.74 -11.33
CA ARG A 102 -3.78 -14.69 -10.78
C ARG A 102 -3.98 -13.40 -11.57
N VAL A 103 -4.41 -12.34 -10.91
CA VAL A 103 -4.67 -11.05 -11.53
C VAL A 103 -3.57 -10.06 -11.14
N TRP A 104 -3.01 -9.35 -12.12
CA TRP A 104 -2.18 -8.18 -11.83
C TRP A 104 -3.11 -7.00 -11.60
N ARG A 105 -2.87 -6.25 -10.52
CA ARG A 105 -3.69 -5.08 -10.20
C ARG A 105 -3.40 -3.97 -11.19
N LYS A 106 -4.48 -3.33 -11.65
CA LYS A 106 -4.37 -2.00 -12.25
C LYS A 106 -4.11 -1.01 -11.13
N MET A 107 -3.19 -0.08 -11.36
CA MET A 107 -2.79 0.94 -10.41
C MET A 107 -2.78 2.28 -11.14
N LEU A 108 -3.01 3.36 -10.41
CA LEU A 108 -3.07 4.73 -10.96
C LEU A 108 -4.13 4.89 -12.07
N GLU A 109 -5.27 4.21 -11.90
CA GLU A 109 -6.41 4.36 -12.80
C GLU A 109 -6.98 5.79 -12.71
N GLU A 110 -7.10 6.48 -13.85
CA GLU A 110 -7.55 7.89 -13.94
C GLU A 110 -8.93 8.12 -13.30
N GLU A 111 -9.81 7.12 -13.36
CA GLU A 111 -11.13 7.13 -12.72
C GLU A 111 -11.03 7.31 -11.19
N TYR A 112 -9.92 6.89 -10.57
CA TYR A 112 -9.72 6.91 -9.13
C TYR A 112 -8.54 7.83 -8.78
N PRO A 113 -8.78 9.12 -8.49
CA PRO A 113 -7.71 10.07 -8.20
C PRO A 113 -7.04 9.81 -6.85
N ASN A 114 -5.93 10.53 -6.62
CA ASN A 114 -5.15 10.51 -5.37
C ASN A 114 -4.48 9.16 -5.07
N GLN A 115 -4.16 8.41 -6.12
CA GLN A 115 -3.31 7.23 -6.02
C GLN A 115 -1.85 7.61 -6.21
N THR A 116 -0.98 7.11 -5.36
CA THR A 116 0.48 7.25 -5.46
C THR A 116 1.16 5.91 -5.20
N ILE A 117 2.39 5.75 -5.63
CA ILE A 117 3.22 4.60 -5.25
C ILE A 117 4.21 5.06 -4.20
N ASP A 118 4.32 4.31 -3.11
CA ASP A 118 5.27 4.64 -2.06
C ASP A 118 6.72 4.48 -2.54
N GLU A 119 7.60 5.36 -2.07
CA GLU A 119 8.99 5.37 -2.49
C GLU A 119 9.71 4.04 -2.20
N SER A 120 9.35 3.40 -1.08
CA SER A 120 9.88 2.10 -0.66
C SER A 120 9.73 1.00 -1.72
N ALA A 121 8.67 1.04 -2.54
CA ALA A 121 8.47 0.07 -3.61
C ALA A 121 9.53 0.23 -4.72
N TYR A 122 9.92 1.47 -5.02
CA TYR A 122 11.00 1.77 -5.97
C TYR A 122 12.37 1.42 -5.39
N GLN A 123 12.61 1.73 -4.12
CA GLN A 123 13.84 1.36 -3.40
C GLN A 123 14.02 -0.16 -3.41
N ARG A 124 12.96 -0.92 -3.09
CA ARG A 124 12.96 -2.38 -3.19
C ARG A 124 13.28 -2.87 -4.59
N MET A 125 12.71 -2.28 -5.64
CA MET A 125 12.98 -2.67 -7.02
C MET A 125 14.44 -2.40 -7.44
N ALA A 126 15.04 -1.33 -6.93
CA ALA A 126 16.44 -0.99 -7.19
C ALA A 126 17.41 -1.93 -6.46
N GLU A 127 17.13 -2.26 -5.20
CA GLU A 127 18.05 -2.99 -4.31
C GLU A 127 17.82 -4.51 -4.31
N ARG A 128 16.58 -4.98 -4.53
CA ARG A 128 16.28 -6.40 -4.75
C ARG A 128 16.13 -6.69 -6.24
N GLY A 129 17.23 -7.12 -6.87
CA GLY A 129 17.27 -7.39 -8.31
C GLY A 129 16.24 -8.41 -8.86
N ASN A 130 15.63 -9.22 -7.98
CA ASN A 130 14.56 -10.16 -8.32
C ASN A 130 13.13 -9.59 -8.14
N TYR A 131 12.96 -8.43 -7.52
CA TYR A 131 11.67 -7.78 -7.33
C TYR A 131 11.33 -6.90 -8.54
N LYS A 132 10.54 -7.42 -9.48
CA LYS A 132 10.18 -6.73 -10.75
C LYS A 132 8.69 -6.90 -11.08
N PRO A 133 7.77 -6.42 -10.24
CA PRO A 133 6.34 -6.61 -10.43
C PRO A 133 5.86 -5.97 -11.74
N LYS A 134 5.02 -6.68 -12.51
CA LYS A 134 4.64 -6.25 -13.86
C LYS A 134 3.82 -4.97 -13.87
N ASN A 135 3.00 -4.76 -12.85
CA ASN A 135 2.16 -3.58 -12.67
C ASN A 135 2.94 -2.32 -12.24
N LEU A 136 4.19 -2.45 -11.77
CA LEU A 136 5.05 -1.32 -11.43
C LEU A 136 5.94 -0.87 -12.61
N LYS A 137 6.18 -1.75 -13.58
CA LYS A 137 7.02 -1.45 -14.75
C LYS A 137 6.37 -0.37 -15.62
N GLY A 138 7.08 0.75 -15.80
CA GLY A 138 6.63 1.86 -16.64
C GLY A 138 5.88 2.97 -15.90
N VAL A 139 5.64 2.79 -14.59
CA VAL A 139 5.06 3.86 -13.76
C VAL A 139 6.18 4.80 -13.31
N ARG A 140 6.17 6.04 -13.81
CA ARG A 140 7.18 7.07 -13.47
C ARG A 140 7.04 7.46 -11.99
N ARG A 141 8.16 7.75 -11.34
CA ARG A 141 8.16 8.50 -10.08
C ARG A 141 7.58 9.88 -10.38
N GLU A 142 6.45 10.23 -9.78
CA GLU A 142 6.09 11.65 -9.65
C GLU A 142 7.08 12.27 -8.66
N GLY A 143 7.79 13.30 -9.11
CA GLY A 143 8.87 13.96 -8.38
C GLY A 143 8.37 15.07 -7.47
#